data_AF-A0A7W9HDI8-F1
#
_entry.id   AF-A0A7W9HDI8-F1
#
_cell.length_a   1.000
_cell.length_b   1.000
_cell.length_c   1.000
_cell.angle_alpha   90.00
_cell.angle_beta   90.00
_cell.angle_gamma   90.00
#
_symmetry.space_group_name_H-M   'P 1'
#
loop_
_entity.id
_entity.type
_entity.pdbx_description
1 polymer ?
#
loop_
_entity_poly.entity_id
_entity_poly.type
_entity_poly.pdbx_seq_one_letter_code
_entity_poly.pdbx_strand_id
1 'polypeptide(L)'
;MIEIPAAEGRPFDRNHFDYSPWSFWDEADERARQRQLDVQQDLVRHRGYEIGERCFLSELASVQNEEFRLGHGSYVAAGGYLSGSLRAGRDCTINAYTVVRGDIRLGNAVRIGAHTSILGFNHTAEDPDTEVFRQPLRSLGITIGDDVWIGSHVVVLDGVAVGDRSVIAAGAVVTKDVPAGAIVGGNPARVLRWRVPALAPRSDDLVGALTAFTETVHAQAHQVLARSWDPGVGLFADRPGAAPTVRAQCDAIEIADLLLGRAPDQLPAQAQVDRLRGWQDPETGLVGALRPDGTVERARDGLSDPDAAYHVLSVGYALDLLGSGFPEPIHVAARASAEDVVAGLARQPWTTNAWSAGAWVDALGTALHWNRRRGDLGTPGATEALFGWLVTTVDPRTGTWGRPASDDGLLQVVNGFYRASRGTFAQFGLPVPHPERVVDTVLEHVRDARFFRTERQNACNVLDVAHPLWLTRHTGHRADEVLEVARRLLTDALGHWTDGAGFGFQAPHPTTTGLPATAPGLQGTEMWLAVIWLLADLLGLADTLRYRPRGVHRPEPAIRA
;
A
#
# COMPACT_ATOMS: atom_id res chain seq x y z
N MET A 1 20.71 58.20 -33.79
CA MET A 1 20.83 57.04 -32.88
C MET A 1 21.26 57.60 -31.54
N ILE A 2 20.43 57.46 -30.52
CA ILE A 2 20.73 57.99 -29.18
C ILE A 2 21.58 56.92 -28.48
N GLU A 3 22.84 57.24 -28.24
CA GLU A 3 23.73 56.47 -27.36
C GLU A 3 23.19 56.54 -25.92
N ILE A 4 23.05 55.38 -25.27
CA ILE A 4 22.70 55.29 -23.85
C ILE A 4 24.02 55.24 -23.06
N PRO A 5 24.27 56.16 -22.11
CA PRO A 5 25.52 56.22 -21.34
C PRO A 5 25.66 55.10 -20.32
N ALA A 6 26.92 54.83 -19.94
CA ALA A 6 27.35 53.84 -18.95
C ALA A 6 26.63 53.94 -17.59
N ALA A 7 26.44 52.78 -16.96
CA ALA A 7 25.67 52.53 -15.73
C ALA A 7 26.30 53.08 -14.43
N GLU A 8 26.72 54.33 -14.41
CA GLU A 8 27.03 55.05 -13.17
C GLU A 8 25.87 56.00 -12.84
N GLY A 9 25.00 55.63 -11.88
CA GLY A 9 24.05 56.62 -11.32
C GLY A 9 22.65 56.17 -10.90
N ARG A 10 22.36 54.87 -10.70
CA ARG A 10 21.06 54.46 -10.15
C ARG A 10 21.23 53.96 -8.70
N PRO A 11 20.95 54.80 -7.68
CA PRO A 11 21.22 54.44 -6.28
C PRO A 11 20.43 53.23 -5.78
N PHE A 12 19.33 52.87 -6.45
CA PHE A 12 18.49 51.71 -6.10
C PHE A 12 18.81 50.42 -6.89
N ASP A 13 19.66 50.48 -7.92
CA ASP A 13 19.89 49.34 -8.83
C ASP A 13 21.12 48.51 -8.46
N ARG A 14 21.82 48.83 -7.35
CA ARG A 14 23.06 48.10 -6.94
C ARG A 14 22.86 46.60 -6.74
N ASN A 15 21.68 46.20 -6.26
CA ASN A 15 21.31 44.81 -6.01
C ASN A 15 20.21 44.36 -6.99
N HIS A 16 20.14 44.96 -8.18
CA HIS A 16 19.06 44.70 -9.13
C HIS A 16 18.88 43.20 -9.40
N PHE A 17 19.98 42.50 -9.69
CA PHE A 17 19.94 41.06 -10.00
C PHE A 17 19.67 40.17 -8.78
N ASP A 18 19.96 40.62 -7.56
CA ASP A 18 19.58 39.88 -6.35
C ASP A 18 18.06 39.78 -6.19
N TYR A 19 17.34 40.84 -6.58
CA TYR A 19 15.88 40.89 -6.56
C TYR A 19 15.22 40.52 -7.89
N SER A 20 15.98 40.56 -8.99
CA SER A 20 15.57 40.19 -10.34
C SER A 20 16.50 39.17 -11.00
N PRO A 21 16.71 37.96 -10.44
CA PRO A 21 17.70 37.02 -10.97
C PRO A 21 17.43 36.53 -12.40
N TRP A 22 16.17 36.60 -12.84
CA TRP A 22 15.74 36.10 -14.15
C TRP A 22 16.38 36.83 -15.33
N SER A 23 16.84 38.07 -15.15
CA SER A 23 17.53 38.85 -16.20
C SER A 23 19.06 38.74 -16.14
N PHE A 24 19.63 38.15 -15.09
CA PHE A 24 21.08 38.21 -14.83
C PHE A 24 21.92 37.71 -16.01
N TRP A 25 21.63 36.51 -16.51
CA TRP A 25 22.46 35.91 -17.56
C TRP A 25 22.36 36.62 -18.90
N ASP A 26 21.29 37.39 -19.12
CA ASP A 26 21.06 38.09 -20.38
C ASP A 26 21.58 39.54 -20.32
N GLU A 27 21.50 40.20 -19.16
CA GLU A 27 21.76 41.63 -19.00
C GLU A 27 23.05 41.95 -18.22
N ALA A 28 23.56 41.05 -17.38
CA ALA A 28 24.75 41.32 -16.58
C ALA A 28 26.02 41.42 -17.44
N ASP A 29 26.92 42.33 -17.06
CA ASP A 29 28.24 42.42 -17.68
C ASP A 29 29.13 41.22 -17.31
N GLU A 30 30.24 41.08 -18.04
CA GLU A 30 31.16 39.95 -17.86
C GLU A 30 31.75 39.88 -16.45
N ARG A 31 31.97 41.04 -15.81
CA ARG A 31 32.52 41.11 -14.46
C ARG A 31 31.54 40.58 -13.43
N ALA A 32 30.26 40.93 -13.55
CA ALA A 32 29.20 40.44 -12.69
C ALA A 32 28.99 38.92 -12.88
N ARG A 33 28.99 38.44 -14.13
CA ARG A 33 28.93 36.99 -14.44
C ARG A 33 30.10 36.22 -13.84
N GLN A 34 31.32 36.72 -13.99
CA GLN A 34 32.50 36.08 -13.39
C GLN A 34 32.40 36.04 -11.86
N ARG A 35 31.96 37.14 -11.23
CA ARG A 35 31.77 37.17 -9.77
C ARG A 35 30.74 36.15 -9.30
N GLN A 36 29.64 35.96 -10.03
CA GLN A 36 28.64 34.95 -9.71
C GLN A 36 29.20 33.52 -9.82
N LEU A 37 30.01 33.25 -10.85
CA LEU A 37 30.69 31.97 -11.03
C LEU A 37 31.70 31.71 -9.90
N ASP A 38 32.46 32.72 -9.48
CA ASP A 38 33.43 32.61 -8.38
C ASP A 38 32.71 32.22 -7.07
N VAL A 39 31.58 32.86 -6.75
CA VAL A 39 30.76 32.52 -5.58
C VAL A 39 30.25 31.08 -5.65
N GLN A 40 29.78 30.63 -6.82
CA GLN A 40 29.31 29.25 -6.99
C GLN A 40 30.44 28.24 -6.80
N GLN A 41 31.62 28.49 -7.38
CA GLN A 41 32.77 27.63 -7.22
C GLN A 41 33.25 27.55 -5.77
N ASP A 42 33.23 28.66 -5.04
CA ASP A 42 33.56 28.69 -3.61
C ASP A 42 32.62 27.78 -2.80
N LEU A 43 31.31 27.92 -3.03
CA LEU A 43 30.29 27.07 -2.39
C LEU A 43 30.47 25.59 -2.73
N VAL A 44 30.73 25.24 -3.99
CA VAL A 44 30.99 23.85 -4.41
C VAL A 44 32.21 23.28 -3.67
N ARG A 45 33.33 24.03 -3.63
CA ARG A 45 34.58 23.57 -3.03
C ARG A 45 34.50 23.45 -1.50
N HIS A 46 33.89 24.43 -0.84
CA HIS A 46 33.92 24.53 0.63
C HIS A 46 32.69 23.95 1.32
N ARG A 47 31.54 23.85 0.65
CA ARG A 47 30.31 23.28 1.21
C ARG A 47 29.89 21.96 0.56
N GLY A 48 30.54 21.53 -0.53
CA GLY A 48 30.16 20.31 -1.25
C GLY A 48 28.81 20.42 -1.95
N TYR A 49 28.36 21.63 -2.26
CA TYR A 49 27.09 21.87 -2.93
C TYR A 49 27.16 21.48 -4.41
N GLU A 50 26.02 21.10 -5.00
CA GLU A 50 25.89 20.80 -6.42
C GLU A 50 25.13 21.97 -7.09
N ILE A 51 25.80 22.73 -7.94
CA ILE A 51 25.22 23.91 -8.60
C ILE A 51 25.37 23.75 -10.11
N GLY A 52 24.24 23.75 -10.83
CA GLY A 52 24.18 23.61 -12.28
C GLY A 52 24.59 24.88 -13.02
N GLU A 53 24.81 24.75 -14.32
CA GLU A 53 25.12 25.88 -15.19
C GLU A 53 23.99 26.92 -15.21
N ARG A 54 24.35 28.18 -15.45
CA ARG A 54 23.40 29.31 -15.49
C ARG A 54 22.53 29.45 -14.24
N CYS A 55 22.98 28.97 -13.09
CA CYS A 55 22.31 29.28 -11.83
C CYS A 55 22.62 30.70 -11.35
N PHE A 56 21.77 31.28 -10.51
CA PHE A 56 22.09 32.51 -9.78
C PHE A 56 21.80 32.33 -8.29
N LEU A 57 22.74 32.72 -7.43
CA LEU A 57 22.57 32.74 -5.99
C LEU A 57 22.89 34.15 -5.49
N SER A 58 21.89 34.81 -4.93
CA SER A 58 22.07 36.10 -4.26
C SER A 58 22.92 35.93 -3.00
N GLU A 59 23.91 36.80 -2.82
CA GLU A 59 24.68 36.89 -1.57
C GLU A 59 23.87 37.53 -0.43
N LEU A 60 22.68 38.06 -0.74
CA LEU A 60 21.73 38.52 0.26
C LEU A 60 20.81 37.38 0.76
N ALA A 61 20.99 36.15 0.27
CA ALA A 61 20.29 34.98 0.78
C ALA A 61 21.11 34.30 1.90
N SER A 62 20.40 33.68 2.85
CA SER A 62 20.98 32.80 3.86
C SER A 62 20.80 31.34 3.44
N VAL A 63 21.87 30.73 2.95
CA VAL A 63 21.91 29.31 2.56
C VAL A 63 22.72 28.53 3.59
N GLN A 64 22.02 27.77 4.43
CA GLN A 64 22.57 27.01 5.57
C GLN A 64 22.27 25.51 5.44
N ASN A 65 22.11 25.03 4.21
CA ASN A 65 21.78 23.65 3.93
C ASN A 65 22.94 22.70 4.24
N GLU A 66 22.62 21.51 4.75
CA GLU A 66 23.55 20.40 4.88
C GLU A 66 23.77 19.73 3.52
N GLU A 67 22.70 19.64 2.73
CA GLU A 67 22.74 19.22 1.34
C GLU A 67 21.99 20.24 0.47
N PHE A 68 22.68 20.73 -0.56
CA PHE A 68 22.13 21.71 -1.48
C PHE A 68 22.46 21.31 -2.91
N ARG A 69 21.42 21.03 -3.69
CA ARG A 69 21.50 20.78 -5.12
C ARG A 69 20.57 21.73 -5.85
N LEU A 70 21.12 22.43 -6.84
CA LEU A 70 20.39 23.40 -7.65
C LEU A 70 20.67 23.09 -9.13
N GLY A 71 19.68 22.57 -9.84
CA GLY A 71 19.83 22.22 -11.26
C GLY A 71 19.93 23.43 -12.19
N HIS A 72 20.37 23.19 -13.43
CA HIS A 72 20.60 24.20 -14.47
C HIS A 72 19.53 25.28 -14.53
N GLY A 73 19.93 26.55 -14.72
CA GLY A 73 19.00 27.66 -14.95
C GLY A 73 18.15 28.08 -13.75
N SER A 74 18.45 27.55 -12.56
CA SER A 74 17.69 27.84 -11.34
C SER A 74 18.27 29.00 -10.54
N TYR A 75 17.48 29.63 -9.67
CA TYR A 75 18.01 30.73 -8.85
C TYR A 75 17.45 30.82 -7.43
N VAL A 76 18.25 31.45 -6.57
CA VAL A 76 17.90 31.90 -5.22
C VAL A 76 18.04 33.42 -5.15
N ALA A 77 16.93 34.12 -4.91
CA ALA A 77 16.88 35.58 -4.82
C ALA A 77 17.17 36.09 -3.39
N ALA A 78 17.28 37.42 -3.28
CA ALA A 78 17.59 38.13 -2.05
C ALA A 78 16.68 37.77 -0.88
N GLY A 79 17.26 37.65 0.32
CA GLY A 79 16.51 37.43 1.55
C GLY A 79 15.91 36.03 1.69
N GLY A 80 16.20 35.10 0.77
CA GLY A 80 15.82 33.70 0.95
C GLY A 80 16.50 33.10 2.18
N TYR A 81 15.77 32.32 2.99
CA TYR A 81 16.34 31.57 4.11
C TYR A 81 16.15 30.07 3.89
N LEU A 82 17.26 29.37 3.62
CA LEU A 82 17.29 27.96 3.23
C LEU A 82 18.11 27.15 4.25
N SER A 83 17.55 26.06 4.79
CA SER A 83 18.23 25.17 5.75
C SER A 83 17.76 23.72 5.64
N GLY A 84 18.57 22.75 6.04
CA GLY A 84 18.26 21.31 5.89
C GLY A 84 18.73 20.75 4.55
N SER A 85 17.97 19.85 3.92
CA SER A 85 18.27 19.30 2.60
C SER A 85 17.37 19.93 1.54
N LEU A 86 17.97 20.48 0.47
CA LEU A 86 17.25 20.96 -0.70
C LEU A 86 17.82 20.32 -1.96
N ARG A 87 16.95 19.62 -2.69
CA ARG A 87 17.26 19.07 -4.01
C ARG A 87 16.31 19.66 -5.04
N ALA A 88 16.79 20.59 -5.85
CA ALA A 88 16.00 21.22 -6.90
C ALA A 88 16.48 20.80 -8.29
N GLY A 89 15.53 20.46 -9.16
CA GLY A 89 15.77 20.19 -10.58
C GLY A 89 16.19 21.44 -11.37
N ARG A 90 16.08 21.37 -12.70
CA ARG A 90 16.38 22.53 -13.57
C ARG A 90 15.28 23.58 -13.53
N ASP A 91 15.62 24.82 -13.88
CA ASP A 91 14.71 25.94 -14.10
C ASP A 91 13.81 26.29 -12.90
N CYS A 92 14.29 26.04 -11.67
CA CYS A 92 13.57 26.34 -10.44
C CYS A 92 13.85 27.75 -9.92
N THR A 93 12.84 28.39 -9.30
CA THR A 93 13.00 29.74 -8.75
C THR A 93 12.60 29.81 -7.30
N ILE A 94 13.49 30.36 -6.48
CA ILE A 94 13.22 30.75 -5.10
C ILE A 94 13.27 32.27 -5.06
N ASN A 95 12.11 32.93 -5.12
CA ASN A 95 12.02 34.39 -5.15
C ASN A 95 12.26 35.02 -3.77
N ALA A 96 12.33 36.36 -3.76
CA ALA A 96 12.78 37.12 -2.62
C ALA A 96 12.00 36.78 -1.34
N TYR A 97 12.73 36.71 -0.21
CA TYR A 97 12.18 36.48 1.12
C TYR A 97 11.45 35.14 1.32
N THR A 98 11.71 34.15 0.45
CA THR A 98 11.17 32.79 0.60
C THR A 98 11.94 32.02 1.70
N VAL A 99 11.22 31.29 2.54
CA VAL A 99 11.78 30.40 3.56
C VAL A 99 11.60 28.95 3.10
N VAL A 100 12.69 28.18 3.03
CA VAL A 100 12.67 26.75 2.64
C VAL A 100 13.47 25.95 3.65
N ARG A 101 12.79 25.15 4.48
CA ARG A 101 13.45 24.46 5.60
C ARG A 101 12.95 23.02 5.74
N GLY A 102 13.85 22.08 6.02
CA GLY A 102 13.55 20.63 6.17
C GLY A 102 14.18 19.78 5.07
N ASP A 103 13.66 18.57 4.81
CA ASP A 103 14.00 17.77 3.61
C ASP A 103 13.01 18.11 2.47
N ILE A 104 13.50 18.87 1.49
CA ILE A 104 12.70 19.44 0.41
C ILE A 104 13.20 18.95 -0.95
N ARG A 105 12.29 18.42 -1.75
CA ARG A 105 12.56 17.99 -3.13
C ARG A 105 11.69 18.78 -4.10
N LEU A 106 12.32 19.46 -5.05
CA LEU A 106 11.66 20.16 -6.14
C LEU A 106 12.01 19.44 -7.45
N GLY A 107 11.00 19.20 -8.27
CA GLY A 107 11.15 18.77 -9.65
C GLY A 107 11.79 19.86 -10.53
N ASN A 108 11.51 19.82 -11.81
CA ASN A 108 11.95 20.79 -12.80
C ASN A 108 10.92 21.91 -12.98
N ALA A 109 11.38 23.09 -13.37
CA ALA A 109 10.54 24.25 -13.71
C ALA A 109 9.60 24.73 -12.58
N VAL A 110 9.97 24.52 -11.31
CA VAL A 110 9.16 24.95 -10.16
C VAL A 110 9.32 26.46 -9.93
N ARG A 111 8.21 27.20 -9.89
CA ARG A 111 8.20 28.66 -9.69
C ARG A 111 7.66 29.02 -8.32
N ILE A 112 8.52 29.43 -7.39
CA ILE A 112 8.12 29.84 -6.04
C ILE A 112 8.04 31.37 -5.95
N GLY A 113 6.87 31.90 -5.67
CA GLY A 113 6.61 33.33 -5.46
C GLY A 113 7.20 33.85 -4.15
N ALA A 114 7.42 35.16 -4.09
CA ALA A 114 8.05 35.82 -2.95
C ALA A 114 7.29 35.59 -1.63
N HIS A 115 8.00 35.68 -0.51
CA HIS A 115 7.45 35.52 0.84
C HIS A 115 6.75 34.17 1.11
N THR A 116 7.07 33.13 0.36
CA THR A 116 6.53 31.78 0.56
C THR A 116 7.30 31.05 1.66
N SER A 117 6.63 30.23 2.46
CA SER A 117 7.23 29.37 3.48
C SER A 117 6.97 27.90 3.16
N ILE A 118 8.03 27.14 2.91
CA ILE A 118 8.01 25.69 2.69
C ILE A 118 8.71 25.02 3.88
N LEU A 119 7.94 24.34 4.73
CA LEU A 119 8.38 23.88 6.05
C LEU A 119 8.24 22.35 6.17
N GLY A 120 9.26 21.61 5.75
CA GLY A 120 9.35 20.15 5.81
C GLY A 120 9.73 19.59 7.19
N PHE A 121 9.34 20.30 8.25
CA PHE A 121 9.41 19.84 9.64
C PHE A 121 8.35 20.57 10.47
N ASN A 122 7.97 20.03 11.61
CA ASN A 122 7.03 20.65 12.54
C ASN A 122 7.35 20.29 14.00
N HIS A 123 6.87 21.11 14.93
CA HIS A 123 6.89 20.77 16.37
C HIS A 123 5.76 19.78 16.67
N THR A 124 6.06 18.75 17.47
CA THR A 124 5.03 17.87 18.05
C THR A 124 4.36 18.57 19.24
N ALA A 125 3.11 18.24 19.52
CA ALA A 125 2.31 18.84 20.58
C ALA A 125 1.33 17.84 21.22
N GLU A 126 1.58 16.54 21.03
CA GLU A 126 0.71 15.45 21.45
C GLU A 126 0.77 15.20 22.97
N ASP A 127 1.89 15.54 23.63
CA ASP A 127 2.03 15.48 25.09
C ASP A 127 1.68 16.84 25.72
N PRO A 128 0.54 16.98 26.43
CA PRO A 128 0.15 18.24 27.06
C PRO A 128 0.98 18.58 28.30
N ASP A 129 1.72 17.63 28.88
CA ASP A 129 2.48 17.82 30.12
C ASP A 129 3.95 18.24 29.85
N THR A 130 4.39 18.19 28.59
CA THR A 130 5.73 18.60 28.17
C THR A 130 5.66 19.88 27.33
N GLU A 131 6.48 20.89 27.63
CA GLU A 131 6.51 22.12 26.83
C GLU A 131 6.91 21.82 25.36
N VAL A 132 6.22 22.42 24.39
CA VAL A 132 6.38 22.14 22.94
C VAL A 132 7.83 22.15 22.46
N PHE A 133 8.69 23.04 22.99
CA PHE A 133 10.10 23.12 22.58
C PHE A 133 10.97 21.94 23.06
N ARG A 134 10.48 21.18 24.04
CA ARG A 134 11.12 19.96 24.57
C ARG A 134 10.58 18.69 23.92
N GLN A 135 9.49 18.78 23.19
CA GLN A 135 8.94 17.66 22.44
C GLN A 135 9.76 17.42 21.15
N PRO A 136 9.83 16.17 20.64
CA PRO A 136 10.58 15.88 19.42
C PRO A 136 10.08 16.68 18.21
N LEU A 137 10.94 16.89 17.22
CA LEU A 137 10.49 17.42 15.94
C LEU A 137 9.95 16.28 15.06
N ARG A 138 8.90 16.55 14.30
CA ARG A 138 8.47 15.70 13.18
C ARG A 138 9.06 16.26 11.88
N SER A 139 9.58 15.39 11.03
CA SER A 139 10.17 15.78 9.73
C SER A 139 9.85 14.71 8.68
N LEU A 140 8.66 14.80 8.10
CA LEU A 140 8.22 13.93 6.99
C LEU A 140 8.80 14.40 5.64
N GLY A 141 9.15 15.69 5.55
CA GLY A 141 9.65 16.31 4.33
C GLY A 141 8.53 16.75 3.37
N ILE A 142 8.91 17.41 2.28
CA ILE A 142 7.98 17.91 1.25
C ILE A 142 8.52 17.58 -0.13
N THR A 143 7.64 17.05 -0.99
CA THR A 143 7.97 16.78 -2.40
C THR A 143 7.09 17.64 -3.30
N ILE A 144 7.70 18.33 -4.25
CA ILE A 144 7.05 19.18 -5.25
C ILE A 144 7.45 18.68 -6.63
N GLY A 145 6.46 18.33 -7.45
CA GLY A 145 6.65 17.82 -8.81
C GLY A 145 7.11 18.85 -9.83
N ASP A 146 7.07 18.47 -11.10
CA ASP A 146 7.53 19.29 -12.24
C ASP A 146 6.50 20.38 -12.64
N ASP A 147 6.93 21.53 -13.16
CA ASP A 147 6.08 22.63 -13.68
C ASP A 147 5.03 23.15 -12.66
N VAL A 148 5.39 23.15 -11.38
CA VAL A 148 4.52 23.67 -10.31
C VAL A 148 4.71 25.18 -10.16
N TRP A 149 3.60 25.93 -10.08
CA TRP A 149 3.62 27.34 -9.71
C TRP A 149 3.07 27.55 -8.30
N ILE A 150 3.90 28.09 -7.41
CA ILE A 150 3.54 28.48 -6.06
C ILE A 150 3.44 30.01 -6.01
N GLY A 151 2.25 30.53 -5.80
CA GLY A 151 2.02 31.97 -5.66
C GLY A 151 2.72 32.56 -4.44
N SER A 152 2.82 33.89 -4.40
CA SER A 152 3.43 34.58 -3.26
C SER A 152 2.65 34.38 -1.96
N HIS A 153 3.33 34.48 -0.82
CA HIS A 153 2.73 34.33 0.51
C HIS A 153 2.04 32.99 0.76
N VAL A 154 2.50 31.91 0.13
CA VAL A 154 2.01 30.55 0.40
C VAL A 154 2.72 29.95 1.61
N VAL A 155 2.03 29.09 2.35
CA VAL A 155 2.61 28.20 3.36
C VAL A 155 2.38 26.74 2.98
N VAL A 156 3.42 25.92 2.91
CA VAL A 156 3.34 24.47 2.68
C VAL A 156 3.88 23.76 3.92
N LEU A 157 3.06 22.89 4.52
CA LEU A 157 3.38 22.18 5.77
C LEU A 157 4.02 20.81 5.54
N ASP A 158 4.70 20.34 6.59
CA ASP A 158 5.40 19.05 6.65
C ASP A 158 4.53 17.85 6.23
N GLY A 159 5.08 16.99 5.38
CA GLY A 159 4.44 15.76 4.88
C GLY A 159 3.66 15.92 3.58
N VAL A 160 3.55 17.12 3.03
CA VAL A 160 2.79 17.39 1.81
C VAL A 160 3.55 16.97 0.54
N ALA A 161 2.86 16.27 -0.36
CA ALA A 161 3.25 16.07 -1.75
C ALA A 161 2.43 16.96 -2.70
N VAL A 162 3.09 17.72 -3.56
CA VAL A 162 2.48 18.54 -4.61
C VAL A 162 2.76 17.93 -5.97
N GLY A 163 1.72 17.46 -6.66
CA GLY A 163 1.85 16.82 -7.97
C GLY A 163 2.22 17.79 -9.09
N ASP A 164 2.71 17.24 -10.19
CA ASP A 164 3.16 17.99 -11.37
C ASP A 164 2.12 18.97 -11.91
N ARG A 165 2.57 20.08 -12.49
CA ARG A 165 1.75 21.09 -13.18
C ARG A 165 0.73 21.81 -12.30
N SER A 166 0.77 21.61 -10.99
CA SER A 166 -0.14 22.23 -10.04
C SER A 166 0.10 23.73 -9.89
N VAL A 167 -0.94 24.45 -9.46
CA VAL A 167 -0.84 25.86 -9.07
C VAL A 167 -1.35 26.01 -7.64
N ILE A 168 -0.54 26.62 -6.79
CA ILE A 168 -0.94 27.01 -5.44
C ILE A 168 -1.18 28.52 -5.47
N ALA A 169 -2.43 28.94 -5.32
CA ALA A 169 -2.81 30.34 -5.36
C ALA A 169 -2.13 31.12 -4.21
N ALA A 170 -1.86 32.40 -4.46
CA ALA A 170 -1.22 33.28 -3.47
C ALA A 170 -2.01 33.31 -2.14
N GLY A 171 -1.29 33.35 -1.02
CA GLY A 171 -1.88 33.38 0.32
C GLY A 171 -2.42 32.03 0.83
N ALA A 172 -2.26 30.94 0.08
CA ALA A 172 -2.79 29.63 0.49
C ALA A 172 -1.97 28.96 1.60
N VAL A 173 -2.63 28.17 2.45
CA VAL A 173 -2.00 27.32 3.47
C VAL A 173 -2.27 25.86 3.14
N VAL A 174 -1.27 25.17 2.63
CA VAL A 174 -1.37 23.78 2.14
C VAL A 174 -1.04 22.82 3.28
N THR A 175 -2.06 22.09 3.72
CA THR A 175 -2.00 21.15 4.85
C THR A 175 -2.20 19.69 4.45
N LYS A 176 -2.40 19.42 3.15
CA LYS A 176 -2.67 18.10 2.55
C LYS A 176 -2.06 18.07 1.15
N ASP A 177 -1.87 16.86 0.62
CA ASP A 177 -1.37 16.65 -0.73
C ASP A 177 -2.20 17.39 -1.80
N VAL A 178 -1.50 17.87 -2.83
CA VAL A 178 -2.09 18.59 -3.96
C VAL A 178 -2.01 17.69 -5.19
N PRO A 179 -3.16 17.29 -5.77
CA PRO A 179 -3.16 16.47 -6.98
C PRO A 179 -2.49 17.17 -8.16
N ALA A 180 -1.83 16.40 -9.03
CA ALA A 180 -1.17 16.93 -10.22
C ALA A 180 -2.17 17.67 -11.14
N GLY A 181 -1.80 18.88 -11.55
CA GLY A 181 -2.62 19.75 -12.40
C GLY A 181 -3.71 20.52 -11.67
N ALA A 182 -3.87 20.33 -10.35
CA ALA A 182 -4.85 21.07 -9.56
C ALA A 182 -4.43 22.53 -9.37
N ILE A 183 -5.40 23.44 -9.38
CA ILE A 183 -5.25 24.81 -8.88
C ILE A 183 -5.90 24.85 -7.50
N VAL A 184 -5.10 24.99 -6.43
CA VAL A 184 -5.57 25.04 -5.05
C VAL A 184 -5.43 26.44 -4.46
N GLY A 185 -6.27 26.80 -3.48
CA GLY A 185 -6.15 28.05 -2.75
C GLY A 185 -6.95 28.08 -1.45
N GLY A 186 -6.69 29.07 -0.61
CA GLY A 186 -7.35 29.26 0.69
C GLY A 186 -6.53 28.77 1.88
N ASN A 187 -7.06 28.98 3.09
CA ASN A 187 -6.48 28.54 4.36
C ASN A 187 -7.55 27.82 5.20
N PRO A 188 -7.52 26.48 5.30
CA PRO A 188 -6.63 25.56 4.58
C PRO A 188 -6.97 25.48 3.08
N ALA A 189 -5.96 25.16 2.26
CA ALA A 189 -6.08 25.13 0.81
C ALA A 189 -7.08 24.05 0.35
N ARG A 190 -7.85 24.37 -0.70
CA ARG A 190 -8.81 23.48 -1.36
C ARG A 190 -8.65 23.60 -2.87
N VAL A 191 -9.00 22.54 -3.60
CA VAL A 191 -9.07 22.58 -5.07
C VAL A 191 -10.11 23.62 -5.50
N LEU A 192 -9.67 24.60 -6.28
CA LEU A 192 -10.51 25.64 -6.86
C LEU A 192 -10.98 25.25 -8.25
N ARG A 193 -10.05 24.74 -9.06
CA ARG A 193 -10.27 24.25 -10.43
C ARG A 193 -9.02 23.46 -10.89
N TRP A 194 -9.02 23.02 -12.13
CA TRP A 194 -7.90 22.29 -12.73
C TRP A 194 -7.22 23.14 -13.82
N ARG A 195 -5.88 23.18 -13.84
CA ARG A 195 -5.05 23.95 -14.80
C ARG A 195 -4.95 23.22 -16.14
N VAL A 196 -4.59 21.95 -16.04
CA VAL A 196 -4.76 20.94 -17.08
C VAL A 196 -5.98 20.12 -16.66
N PRO A 197 -6.72 19.45 -17.59
CA PRO A 197 -7.58 18.35 -17.17
C PRO A 197 -6.77 17.50 -16.20
N ALA A 198 -7.34 17.12 -15.05
CA ALA A 198 -6.62 16.34 -14.04
C ALA A 198 -5.73 15.34 -14.79
N LEU A 199 -4.43 15.33 -14.52
CA LEU A 199 -3.63 14.17 -14.89
C LEU A 199 -4.42 13.02 -14.35
N ALA A 200 -5.07 12.26 -15.24
CA ALA A 200 -6.17 11.42 -14.83
C ALA A 200 -5.67 10.65 -13.61
N PRO A 201 -6.40 10.65 -12.46
CA PRO A 201 -6.18 9.57 -11.53
C PRO A 201 -6.24 8.32 -12.42
N ARG A 202 -5.19 7.48 -12.41
CA ARG A 202 -5.10 6.27 -13.26
C ARG A 202 -6.54 5.74 -13.47
N SER A 203 -7.04 5.99 -14.69
CA SER A 203 -8.45 6.08 -15.15
C SER A 203 -9.50 6.76 -14.23
N ASP A 204 -10.02 7.94 -14.61
CA ASP A 204 -11.38 8.38 -14.21
C ASP A 204 -12.45 7.40 -14.72
N ASP A 205 -12.15 6.69 -15.80
CA ASP A 205 -12.92 5.55 -16.27
C ASP A 205 -12.46 4.24 -15.60
N LEU A 206 -12.59 4.19 -14.28
CA LEU A 206 -12.31 2.98 -13.51
C LEU A 206 -13.16 1.80 -13.99
N VAL A 207 -14.37 2.07 -14.50
CA VAL A 207 -15.25 1.07 -15.12
C VAL A 207 -14.62 0.50 -16.39
N GLY A 208 -14.10 1.34 -17.29
CA GLY A 208 -13.39 0.92 -18.49
C GLY A 208 -12.09 0.18 -18.18
N ALA A 209 -11.32 0.64 -17.19
CA ALA A 209 -10.12 -0.07 -16.73
C ALA A 209 -10.45 -1.45 -16.16
N LEU A 210 -11.50 -1.56 -15.33
CA LEU A 210 -12.01 -2.84 -14.84
C LEU A 210 -12.51 -3.71 -15.98
N THR A 211 -13.20 -3.15 -16.96
CA THR A 211 -13.72 -3.88 -18.13
C THR A 211 -12.56 -4.47 -18.93
N ALA A 212 -11.58 -3.65 -19.29
CA ALA A 212 -10.39 -4.08 -20.02
C ALA A 212 -9.60 -5.14 -19.24
N PHE A 213 -9.35 -4.90 -17.95
CA PHE A 213 -8.71 -5.87 -17.07
C PHE A 213 -9.47 -7.20 -17.05
N THR A 214 -10.79 -7.14 -16.92
CA THR A 214 -11.66 -8.32 -16.89
C THR A 214 -11.57 -9.12 -18.18
N GLU A 215 -11.61 -8.45 -19.33
CA GLU A 215 -11.42 -9.10 -20.63
C GLU A 215 -10.05 -9.78 -20.72
N THR A 216 -8.98 -9.09 -20.29
CA THR A 216 -7.63 -9.63 -20.27
C THR A 216 -7.50 -10.88 -19.41
N VAL A 217 -7.94 -10.85 -18.15
CA VAL A 217 -7.75 -11.99 -17.23
C VAL A 217 -8.54 -13.21 -17.67
N HIS A 218 -9.76 -13.04 -18.20
CA HIS A 218 -10.55 -14.16 -18.72
C HIS A 218 -9.92 -14.74 -19.99
N ALA A 219 -9.43 -13.89 -20.90
CA ALA A 219 -8.77 -14.34 -22.13
C ALA A 219 -7.47 -15.12 -21.83
N GLN A 220 -6.78 -14.77 -20.74
CA GLN A 220 -5.47 -15.34 -20.38
C GLN A 220 -5.52 -16.44 -19.32
N ALA A 221 -6.69 -16.72 -18.72
CA ALA A 221 -6.83 -17.68 -17.63
C ALA A 221 -6.26 -19.07 -17.96
N HIS A 222 -6.56 -19.62 -19.14
CA HIS A 222 -6.02 -20.91 -19.58
C HIS A 222 -4.48 -20.89 -19.69
N GLN A 223 -3.91 -19.80 -20.19
CA GLN A 223 -2.46 -19.63 -20.33
C GLN A 223 -1.77 -19.55 -18.97
N VAL A 224 -2.33 -18.79 -18.02
CA VAL A 224 -1.80 -18.66 -16.65
C VAL A 224 -1.77 -20.03 -15.96
N LEU A 225 -2.87 -20.79 -16.03
CA LEU A 225 -2.94 -22.13 -15.44
C LEU A 225 -1.97 -23.11 -16.12
N ALA A 226 -1.90 -23.12 -17.46
CA ALA A 226 -1.01 -24.02 -18.20
C ALA A 226 0.46 -23.77 -17.90
N ARG A 227 0.85 -22.50 -17.69
CA ARG A 227 2.21 -22.11 -17.32
C ARG A 227 2.65 -22.70 -15.99
N SER A 228 1.72 -22.89 -15.06
CA SER A 228 1.98 -23.39 -13.70
C SER A 228 1.77 -24.90 -13.55
N TRP A 229 1.47 -25.62 -14.63
CA TRP A 229 1.31 -27.07 -14.63
C TRP A 229 2.63 -27.80 -14.92
N ASP A 230 3.00 -28.74 -14.06
CA ASP A 230 4.09 -29.68 -14.32
C ASP A 230 3.50 -31.00 -14.85
N PRO A 231 3.66 -31.32 -16.15
CA PRO A 231 3.15 -32.57 -16.73
C PRO A 231 3.96 -33.80 -16.33
N GLY A 232 5.21 -33.65 -15.87
CA GLY A 232 6.06 -34.75 -15.42
C GLY A 232 5.62 -35.29 -14.06
N VAL A 233 5.17 -34.40 -13.17
CA VAL A 233 4.65 -34.77 -11.84
C VAL A 233 3.11 -34.85 -11.84
N GLY A 234 2.46 -34.17 -12.78
CA GLY A 234 1.01 -34.07 -12.85
C GLY A 234 0.43 -33.20 -11.73
N LEU A 235 1.14 -32.14 -11.33
CA LEU A 235 0.77 -31.22 -10.24
C LEU A 235 1.01 -29.77 -10.65
N PHE A 236 0.31 -28.83 -10.01
CA PHE A 236 0.60 -27.41 -10.16
C PHE A 236 1.76 -26.98 -9.25
N ALA A 237 2.62 -26.14 -9.78
CA ALA A 237 3.59 -25.34 -9.03
C ALA A 237 3.16 -23.88 -9.05
N ASP A 238 3.62 -23.08 -8.08
CA ASP A 238 3.25 -21.65 -8.02
C ASP A 238 3.63 -20.93 -9.33
N ARG A 239 4.79 -21.28 -9.88
CA ARG A 239 5.34 -20.70 -11.12
C ARG A 239 6.28 -21.71 -11.81
N PRO A 240 6.60 -21.51 -13.10
CA PRO A 240 7.57 -22.34 -13.81
C PRO A 240 8.89 -22.49 -13.05
N GLY A 241 9.36 -23.74 -12.93
CA GLY A 241 10.61 -24.08 -12.25
C GLY A 241 10.56 -24.08 -10.72
N ALA A 242 9.43 -23.73 -10.10
CA ALA A 242 9.21 -23.96 -8.67
C ALA A 242 8.76 -25.41 -8.43
N ALA A 243 9.01 -25.92 -7.22
CA ALA A 243 8.48 -27.21 -6.81
C ALA A 243 6.94 -27.12 -6.66
N PRO A 244 6.18 -28.17 -7.05
CA PRO A 244 4.77 -28.27 -6.74
C PRO A 244 4.48 -28.18 -5.25
N THR A 245 3.32 -27.62 -4.88
CA THR A 245 2.85 -27.56 -3.48
C THR A 245 1.35 -27.85 -3.41
N VAL A 246 0.86 -28.26 -2.23
CA VAL A 246 -0.58 -28.39 -1.98
C VAL A 246 -1.30 -27.07 -2.25
N ARG A 247 -0.72 -25.95 -1.78
CA ARG A 247 -1.25 -24.61 -2.02
C ARG A 247 -1.37 -24.30 -3.51
N ALA A 248 -0.34 -24.52 -4.32
CA ALA A 248 -0.41 -24.24 -5.76
C ALA A 248 -1.50 -25.05 -6.47
N GLN A 249 -1.74 -26.30 -6.06
CA GLN A 249 -2.86 -27.09 -6.55
C GLN A 249 -4.22 -26.46 -6.19
N CYS A 250 -4.37 -25.94 -4.97
CA CYS A 250 -5.59 -25.28 -4.51
C CYS A 250 -5.81 -23.92 -5.20
N ASP A 251 -4.77 -23.08 -5.27
CA ASP A 251 -4.81 -21.77 -5.92
C ASP A 251 -5.17 -21.91 -7.42
N ALA A 252 -4.68 -22.95 -8.11
CA ALA A 252 -5.08 -23.26 -9.48
C ALA A 252 -6.58 -23.57 -9.60
N ILE A 253 -7.14 -24.33 -8.66
CA ILE A 253 -8.58 -24.63 -8.61
C ILE A 253 -9.39 -23.36 -8.39
N GLU A 254 -8.97 -22.51 -7.45
CA GLU A 254 -9.65 -21.24 -7.17
C GLU A 254 -9.60 -20.28 -8.35
N ILE A 255 -8.45 -20.13 -9.01
CA ILE A 255 -8.30 -19.27 -10.19
C ILE A 255 -9.17 -19.78 -11.35
N ALA A 256 -9.18 -21.09 -11.60
CA ALA A 256 -10.02 -21.67 -12.64
C ALA A 256 -11.52 -21.52 -12.32
N ASP A 257 -11.91 -21.71 -11.07
CA ASP A 257 -13.28 -21.46 -10.64
C ASP A 257 -13.69 -19.99 -10.84
N LEU A 258 -12.82 -19.07 -10.43
CA LEU A 258 -13.00 -17.63 -10.57
C LEU A 258 -13.16 -17.18 -12.02
N LEU A 259 -12.24 -17.57 -12.90
CA LEU A 259 -12.13 -17.01 -14.25
C LEU A 259 -12.78 -17.89 -15.33
N LEU A 260 -12.99 -19.18 -15.07
CA LEU A 260 -13.54 -20.14 -16.03
C LEU A 260 -14.85 -20.78 -15.54
N GLY A 261 -15.22 -20.62 -14.28
CA GLY A 261 -16.44 -21.21 -13.70
C GLY A 261 -16.39 -22.74 -13.59
N ARG A 262 -15.19 -23.34 -13.63
CA ARG A 262 -14.98 -24.79 -13.60
C ARG A 262 -13.58 -25.16 -13.11
N ALA A 263 -13.36 -26.46 -12.86
CA ALA A 263 -12.04 -26.98 -12.49
C ALA A 263 -10.99 -26.77 -13.61
N PRO A 264 -9.68 -26.69 -13.27
CA PRO A 264 -8.60 -26.60 -14.25
C PRO A 264 -8.63 -27.73 -15.28
N ASP A 265 -8.44 -27.42 -16.56
CA ASP A 265 -8.54 -28.40 -17.66
C ASP A 265 -7.43 -29.47 -17.64
N GLN A 266 -6.34 -29.21 -16.90
CA GLN A 266 -5.15 -30.08 -16.81
C GLN A 266 -5.44 -31.41 -16.12
N LEU A 267 -6.46 -31.45 -15.24
CA LEU A 267 -6.87 -32.67 -14.56
C LEU A 267 -8.40 -32.69 -14.37
N PRO A 268 -9.11 -33.78 -14.73
CA PRO A 268 -10.56 -33.86 -14.55
C PRO A 268 -10.97 -33.56 -13.11
N ALA A 269 -12.10 -32.87 -12.92
CA ALA A 269 -12.58 -32.44 -11.61
C ALA A 269 -12.61 -33.56 -10.56
N GLN A 270 -13.09 -34.76 -10.94
CA GLN A 270 -13.11 -35.91 -10.04
C GLN A 270 -11.70 -36.37 -9.61
N ALA A 271 -10.73 -36.36 -10.52
CA ALA A 271 -9.35 -36.72 -10.19
C ALA A 271 -8.69 -35.67 -9.29
N GLN A 272 -9.08 -34.39 -9.40
CA GLN A 272 -8.66 -33.36 -8.44
C GLN A 272 -9.27 -33.61 -7.05
N VAL A 273 -10.56 -33.98 -6.99
CA VAL A 273 -11.23 -34.36 -5.74
C VAL A 273 -10.55 -35.57 -5.09
N ASP A 274 -10.33 -36.64 -5.85
CA ASP A 274 -9.72 -37.87 -5.33
C ASP A 274 -8.32 -37.61 -4.78
N ARG A 275 -7.54 -36.75 -5.46
CA ARG A 275 -6.22 -36.31 -5.00
C ARG A 275 -6.27 -35.53 -3.69
N LEU A 276 -7.06 -34.45 -3.64
CA LEU A 276 -7.16 -33.60 -2.44
C LEU A 276 -7.67 -34.38 -1.23
N ARG A 277 -8.64 -35.29 -1.43
CA ARG A 277 -9.15 -36.18 -0.38
C ARG A 277 -8.11 -37.22 0.04
N GLY A 278 -7.35 -37.77 -0.90
CA GLY A 278 -6.30 -38.76 -0.64
C GLY A 278 -5.08 -38.19 0.10
N TRP A 279 -4.89 -36.87 0.08
CA TRP A 279 -3.87 -36.18 0.85
C TRP A 279 -4.21 -35.98 2.33
N GLN A 280 -5.47 -36.16 2.73
CA GLN A 280 -5.87 -36.03 4.13
C GLN A 280 -5.37 -37.25 4.92
N ASP A 281 -4.58 -37.00 5.96
CA ASP A 281 -4.15 -38.02 6.91
C ASP A 281 -5.36 -38.46 7.77
N PRO A 282 -5.73 -39.75 7.79
CA PRO A 282 -6.94 -40.19 8.47
C PRO A 282 -6.87 -40.13 10.01
N GLU A 283 -5.66 -40.12 10.58
CA GLU A 283 -5.47 -40.08 12.04
C GLU A 283 -5.60 -38.66 12.60
N THR A 284 -5.07 -37.66 11.89
CA THR A 284 -5.06 -36.25 12.30
C THR A 284 -6.18 -35.43 11.64
N GLY A 285 -6.65 -35.87 10.47
CA GLY A 285 -7.58 -35.13 9.63
C GLY A 285 -6.91 -33.96 8.90
N LEU A 286 -5.58 -33.81 8.97
CA LEU A 286 -4.86 -32.69 8.39
C LEU A 286 -4.20 -33.08 7.07
N VAL A 287 -3.83 -32.07 6.28
CA VAL A 287 -3.03 -32.22 5.06
C VAL A 287 -1.71 -31.50 5.29
N GLY A 288 -0.58 -32.21 5.35
CA GLY A 288 0.74 -31.59 5.55
C GLY A 288 1.38 -31.06 4.27
N ALA A 289 2.71 -30.89 4.27
CA ALA A 289 3.47 -30.40 3.12
C ALA A 289 3.61 -31.47 2.02
N LEU A 290 3.65 -31.03 0.75
CA LEU A 290 3.85 -31.93 -0.39
C LEU A 290 5.33 -32.33 -0.52
N ARG A 291 5.59 -33.62 -0.74
CA ARG A 291 6.91 -34.16 -1.04
C ARG A 291 7.19 -34.19 -2.55
N PRO A 292 8.48 -34.24 -2.96
CA PRO A 292 8.85 -34.38 -4.37
C PRO A 292 8.29 -35.62 -5.07
N ASP A 293 7.95 -36.68 -4.33
CA ASP A 293 7.34 -37.91 -4.86
C ASP A 293 5.81 -37.82 -5.02
N GLY A 294 5.21 -36.66 -4.74
CA GLY A 294 3.77 -36.40 -4.84
C GLY A 294 2.95 -36.86 -3.63
N THR A 295 3.58 -37.45 -2.61
CA THR A 295 2.93 -37.77 -1.32
C THR A 295 2.94 -36.57 -0.38
N VAL A 296 2.15 -36.62 0.69
CA VAL A 296 2.06 -35.53 1.67
C VAL A 296 2.65 -35.97 3.00
N GLU A 297 3.41 -35.08 3.64
CA GLU A 297 3.94 -35.30 4.98
C GLU A 297 2.82 -35.38 6.00
N ARG A 298 2.99 -36.24 7.01
CA ARG A 298 2.09 -36.25 8.15
C ARG A 298 2.37 -35.05 9.05
N ALA A 299 1.37 -34.19 9.25
CA ALA A 299 1.44 -33.06 10.18
C ALA A 299 1.65 -33.57 11.62
N ARG A 300 2.68 -33.05 12.32
CA ARG A 300 3.06 -33.54 13.66
C ARG A 300 2.52 -32.67 14.80
N ASP A 301 2.38 -31.37 14.57
CA ASP A 301 2.07 -30.38 15.62
C ASP A 301 0.66 -29.79 15.49
N GLY A 302 -0.26 -30.52 14.86
CA GLY A 302 -1.64 -30.08 14.68
C GLY A 302 -1.74 -28.76 13.90
N LEU A 303 -2.49 -27.79 14.44
CA LEU A 303 -2.64 -26.45 13.85
C LEU A 303 -1.45 -25.51 14.15
N SER A 304 -0.43 -25.96 14.88
CA SER A 304 0.82 -25.19 15.05
C SER A 304 1.77 -25.40 13.87
N ASP A 305 1.56 -26.44 13.07
CA ASP A 305 2.26 -26.66 11.81
C ASP A 305 1.74 -25.66 10.76
N PRO A 306 2.59 -24.76 10.20
CA PRO A 306 2.14 -23.68 9.33
C PRO A 306 1.47 -24.17 8.02
N ASP A 307 2.00 -25.25 7.45
CA ASP A 307 1.48 -25.82 6.21
C ASP A 307 0.13 -26.49 6.50
N ALA A 308 0.08 -27.33 7.52
CA ALA A 308 -1.17 -28.01 7.90
C ALA A 308 -2.27 -27.01 8.28
N ALA A 309 -1.92 -25.95 9.01
CA ALA A 309 -2.83 -24.88 9.37
C ALA A 309 -3.42 -24.19 8.12
N TYR A 310 -2.57 -23.82 7.15
CA TYR A 310 -3.05 -23.18 5.92
C TYR A 310 -3.83 -24.14 5.02
N HIS A 311 -3.46 -25.43 4.97
CA HIS A 311 -4.13 -26.42 4.14
C HIS A 311 -5.55 -26.76 4.61
N VAL A 312 -5.87 -26.57 5.90
CA VAL A 312 -7.27 -26.61 6.37
C VAL A 312 -8.14 -25.61 5.58
N LEU A 313 -7.58 -24.45 5.24
CA LEU A 313 -8.26 -23.44 4.44
C LEU A 313 -8.21 -23.82 2.96
N SER A 314 -7.00 -23.92 2.39
CA SER A 314 -6.85 -24.03 0.93
C SER A 314 -7.44 -25.33 0.38
N VAL A 315 -7.23 -26.47 1.04
CA VAL A 315 -7.79 -27.76 0.59
C VAL A 315 -9.29 -27.81 0.83
N GLY A 316 -9.76 -27.28 1.97
CA GLY A 316 -11.19 -27.26 2.29
C GLY A 316 -12.00 -26.46 1.28
N TYR A 317 -11.53 -25.25 0.94
CA TYR A 317 -12.18 -24.40 -0.06
C TYR A 317 -12.05 -24.98 -1.47
N ALA A 318 -10.89 -25.50 -1.87
CA ALA A 318 -10.75 -26.17 -3.16
C ALA A 318 -11.70 -27.38 -3.31
N LEU A 319 -11.85 -28.19 -2.26
CA LEU A 319 -12.83 -29.28 -2.24
C LEU A 319 -14.27 -28.76 -2.35
N ASP A 320 -14.62 -27.68 -1.65
CA ASP A 320 -15.95 -27.07 -1.74
C ASP A 320 -16.29 -26.60 -3.15
N LEU A 321 -15.36 -25.92 -3.82
CA LEU A 321 -15.52 -25.45 -5.20
C LEU A 321 -15.72 -26.62 -6.18
N LEU A 322 -15.09 -27.76 -5.91
CA LEU A 322 -15.26 -28.99 -6.67
C LEU A 322 -16.53 -29.79 -6.27
N GLY A 323 -17.37 -29.25 -5.37
CA GLY A 323 -18.60 -29.92 -4.92
C GLY A 323 -18.37 -31.08 -3.95
N SER A 324 -17.24 -31.07 -3.24
CA SER A 324 -16.80 -32.12 -2.31
C SER A 324 -16.53 -31.55 -0.92
N GLY A 325 -15.84 -32.31 -0.09
CA GLY A 325 -15.38 -31.93 1.24
C GLY A 325 -14.33 -32.90 1.76
N PHE A 326 -13.73 -32.59 2.91
CA PHE A 326 -12.78 -33.51 3.56
C PHE A 326 -13.43 -34.88 3.82
N PRO A 327 -12.73 -36.02 3.64
CA PRO A 327 -13.25 -37.35 3.98
C PRO A 327 -13.36 -37.59 5.50
N GLU A 328 -12.44 -37.05 6.28
CA GLU A 328 -12.33 -37.18 7.74
C GLU A 328 -12.54 -35.83 8.44
N PRO A 329 -13.01 -35.82 9.70
CA PRO A 329 -13.02 -34.59 10.49
C PRO A 329 -11.59 -34.12 10.77
N ILE A 330 -11.41 -32.80 10.90
CA ILE A 330 -10.19 -32.21 11.41
C ILE A 330 -10.12 -32.51 12.92
N HIS A 331 -9.47 -33.62 13.29
CA HIS A 331 -9.59 -34.23 14.63
C HIS A 331 -9.15 -33.29 15.76
N VAL A 332 -8.12 -32.47 15.53
CA VAL A 332 -7.67 -31.47 16.52
C VAL A 332 -8.76 -30.47 16.89
N ALA A 333 -9.60 -30.06 15.95
CA ALA A 333 -10.73 -29.17 16.21
C ALA A 333 -11.97 -29.95 16.72
N ALA A 334 -12.23 -31.15 16.18
CA ALA A 334 -13.36 -31.97 16.60
C ALA A 334 -13.28 -32.39 18.08
N ARG A 335 -12.06 -32.64 18.58
CA ARG A 335 -11.81 -33.12 19.94
C ARG A 335 -11.52 -32.00 20.94
N ALA A 336 -11.28 -30.77 20.51
CA ALA A 336 -10.93 -29.67 21.39
C ALA A 336 -12.08 -29.35 22.36
N SER A 337 -11.80 -29.33 23.66
CA SER A 337 -12.74 -28.80 24.66
C SER A 337 -12.73 -27.27 24.69
N ALA A 338 -13.70 -26.65 25.35
CA ALA A 338 -13.70 -25.22 25.60
C ALA A 338 -12.42 -24.75 26.33
N GLU A 339 -11.90 -25.54 27.26
CA GLU A 339 -10.65 -25.25 27.99
C GLU A 339 -9.43 -25.31 27.06
N ASP A 340 -9.37 -26.32 26.18
CA ASP A 340 -8.28 -26.45 25.19
C ASP A 340 -8.24 -25.24 24.25
N VAL A 341 -9.41 -24.78 23.79
CA VAL A 341 -9.54 -23.59 22.92
C VAL A 341 -9.04 -22.33 23.64
N VAL A 342 -9.52 -22.06 24.85
CA VAL A 342 -9.11 -20.88 25.63
C VAL A 342 -7.61 -20.93 25.94
N ALA A 343 -7.10 -22.09 26.36
CA ALA A 343 -5.68 -22.26 26.63
C ALA A 343 -4.82 -22.10 25.36
N GLY A 344 -5.31 -22.58 24.22
CA GLY A 344 -4.68 -22.40 22.90
C GLY A 344 -4.58 -20.93 22.50
N LEU A 345 -5.67 -20.18 22.67
CA LEU A 345 -5.73 -18.73 22.40
C LEU A 345 -4.81 -17.94 23.32
N ALA A 346 -4.79 -18.27 24.62
CA ALA A 346 -3.96 -17.58 25.61
C ALA A 346 -2.45 -17.79 25.38
N ARG A 347 -2.04 -18.89 24.72
CA ARG A 347 -0.64 -19.18 24.38
C ARG A 347 -0.16 -18.47 23.12
N GLN A 348 -1.06 -17.89 22.31
CA GLN A 348 -0.65 -17.24 21.07
C GLN A 348 0.14 -15.96 21.33
N PRO A 349 1.09 -15.61 20.44
CA PRO A 349 1.96 -14.45 20.60
C PRO A 349 1.27 -13.12 20.26
N TRP A 350 0.10 -12.82 20.84
CA TRP A 350 -0.69 -11.62 20.52
C TRP A 350 0.10 -10.30 20.65
N THR A 351 1.03 -10.21 21.60
CA THR A 351 1.80 -9.00 21.87
C THR A 351 3.05 -8.85 21.01
N THR A 352 3.60 -9.94 20.48
CA THR A 352 4.87 -9.95 19.74
C THR A 352 4.70 -10.29 18.26
N ASN A 353 3.66 -11.05 17.93
CA ASN A 353 3.32 -11.46 16.57
C ASN A 353 1.81 -11.77 16.46
N ALA A 354 1.02 -10.70 16.39
CA ALA A 354 -0.44 -10.79 16.24
C ALA A 354 -0.87 -11.50 14.94
N TRP A 355 -0.03 -11.48 13.89
CA TRP A 355 -0.30 -12.21 12.66
C TRP A 355 -0.33 -13.73 12.87
N SER A 356 0.69 -14.30 13.52
CA SER A 356 0.73 -15.74 13.81
C SER A 356 -0.44 -16.16 14.71
N ALA A 357 -0.78 -15.31 15.69
CA ALA A 357 -1.94 -15.55 16.55
C ALA A 357 -3.25 -15.57 15.74
N GLY A 358 -3.44 -14.60 14.84
CA GLY A 358 -4.58 -14.56 13.93
C GLY A 358 -4.63 -15.75 12.98
N ALA A 359 -3.48 -16.18 12.43
CA ALA A 359 -3.40 -17.33 11.54
C ALA A 359 -3.81 -18.65 12.24
N TRP A 360 -3.44 -18.81 13.52
CA TRP A 360 -3.90 -19.95 14.31
C TRP A 360 -5.41 -19.93 14.54
N VAL A 361 -5.99 -18.75 14.84
CA VAL A 361 -7.44 -18.55 14.98
C VAL A 361 -8.16 -18.89 13.68
N ASP A 362 -7.61 -18.45 12.55
CA ASP A 362 -8.14 -18.69 11.22
C ASP A 362 -8.22 -20.19 10.91
N ALA A 363 -7.14 -20.92 11.16
CA ALA A 363 -7.08 -22.37 10.98
C ALA A 363 -8.06 -23.11 11.89
N LEU A 364 -8.15 -22.73 13.18
CA LEU A 364 -9.10 -23.35 14.11
C LEU A 364 -10.55 -23.06 13.73
N GLY A 365 -10.91 -21.81 13.45
CA GLY A 365 -12.25 -21.42 13.05
C GLY A 365 -12.69 -22.11 11.76
N THR A 366 -11.77 -22.24 10.80
CA THR A 366 -12.00 -22.95 9.55
C THR A 366 -12.13 -24.47 9.75
N ALA A 367 -11.33 -25.07 10.62
CA ALA A 367 -11.47 -26.48 10.97
C ALA A 367 -12.83 -26.79 11.62
N LEU A 368 -13.27 -25.94 12.56
CA LEU A 368 -14.60 -26.04 13.20
C LEU A 368 -15.72 -25.92 12.16
N HIS A 369 -15.59 -24.99 11.20
CA HIS A 369 -16.53 -24.84 10.10
C HIS A 369 -16.65 -26.10 9.25
N TRP A 370 -15.53 -26.68 8.80
CA TRP A 370 -15.55 -27.89 7.97
C TRP A 370 -16.12 -29.10 8.72
N ASN A 371 -15.79 -29.27 9.99
CA ASN A 371 -16.36 -30.32 10.83
C ASN A 371 -17.87 -30.17 10.96
N ARG A 372 -18.34 -28.95 11.27
CA ARG A 372 -19.78 -28.65 11.36
C ARG A 372 -20.51 -28.96 10.05
N ARG A 373 -19.92 -28.59 8.91
CA ARG A 373 -20.51 -28.87 7.58
C ARG A 373 -20.61 -30.36 7.28
N ARG A 374 -19.73 -31.18 7.86
CA ARG A 374 -19.79 -32.66 7.80
C ARG A 374 -20.78 -33.28 8.79
N GLY A 375 -21.39 -32.49 9.68
CA GLY A 375 -22.25 -32.99 10.76
C GLY A 375 -21.47 -33.43 12.01
N ASP A 376 -20.16 -33.20 12.06
CA ASP A 376 -19.36 -33.38 13.27
C ASP A 376 -19.35 -32.08 14.07
N LEU A 377 -20.20 -32.00 15.09
CA LEU A 377 -20.33 -30.81 15.93
C LEU A 377 -19.18 -30.65 16.93
N GLY A 378 -18.28 -31.64 17.01
CA GLY A 378 -17.19 -31.67 17.98
C GLY A 378 -17.66 -31.66 19.44
N THR A 379 -16.74 -31.31 20.34
CA THR A 379 -17.04 -31.16 21.77
C THR A 379 -17.89 -29.90 22.00
N PRO A 380 -19.03 -29.98 22.72
CA PRO A 380 -19.86 -28.83 23.05
C PRO A 380 -19.07 -27.70 23.73
N GLY A 381 -19.31 -26.45 23.32
CA GLY A 381 -18.70 -25.27 23.91
C GLY A 381 -17.39 -24.79 23.26
N ALA A 382 -16.76 -25.58 22.38
CA ALA A 382 -15.50 -25.18 21.74
C ALA A 382 -15.66 -23.95 20.83
N THR A 383 -16.74 -23.92 20.03
CA THR A 383 -17.05 -22.79 19.16
C THR A 383 -17.42 -21.56 19.98
N GLU A 384 -18.26 -21.72 21.00
CA GLU A 384 -18.66 -20.67 21.92
C GLU A 384 -17.46 -20.08 22.69
N ALA A 385 -16.52 -20.93 23.10
CA ALA A 385 -15.29 -20.51 23.75
C ALA A 385 -14.39 -19.68 22.83
N LEU A 386 -14.25 -20.07 21.55
CA LEU A 386 -13.50 -19.32 20.56
C LEU A 386 -14.06 -17.90 20.39
N PHE A 387 -15.36 -17.78 20.11
CA PHE A 387 -16.00 -16.48 19.93
C PHE A 387 -16.06 -15.67 21.23
N GLY A 388 -16.39 -16.32 22.35
CA GLY A 388 -16.44 -15.68 23.66
C GLY A 388 -15.10 -15.07 24.06
N TRP A 389 -14.00 -15.79 23.83
CA TRP A 389 -12.66 -15.26 24.06
C TRP A 389 -12.36 -14.08 23.14
N LEU A 390 -12.56 -14.22 21.82
CA LEU A 390 -12.27 -13.15 20.85
C LEU A 390 -13.05 -11.85 21.15
N VAL A 391 -14.33 -11.96 21.53
CA VAL A 391 -15.16 -10.80 21.86
C VAL A 391 -14.77 -10.15 23.19
N THR A 392 -14.26 -10.92 24.16
CA THR A 392 -13.91 -10.40 25.50
C THR A 392 -12.47 -9.89 25.60
N THR A 393 -11.60 -10.24 24.64
CA THR A 393 -10.17 -9.86 24.66
C THR A 393 -9.78 -8.85 23.57
N VAL A 394 -10.70 -8.46 22.68
CA VAL A 394 -10.48 -7.40 21.70
C VAL A 394 -10.15 -6.08 22.40
N ASP A 395 -9.19 -5.31 21.86
CA ASP A 395 -8.92 -3.97 22.39
C ASP A 395 -10.01 -3.01 21.90
N PRO A 396 -10.84 -2.43 22.78
CA PRO A 396 -11.94 -1.55 22.37
C PRO A 396 -11.47 -0.22 21.75
N ARG A 397 -10.17 0.11 21.86
CA ARG A 397 -9.60 1.34 21.29
C ARG A 397 -9.24 1.16 19.81
N THR A 398 -8.80 -0.03 19.42
CA THR A 398 -8.40 -0.34 18.04
C THR A 398 -9.41 -1.23 17.31
N GLY A 399 -10.28 -1.94 18.03
CA GLY A 399 -11.16 -2.96 17.47
C GLY A 399 -10.41 -4.22 17.00
N THR A 400 -9.15 -4.38 17.38
CA THR A 400 -8.26 -5.48 16.95
C THR A 400 -7.67 -6.24 18.14
N TRP A 401 -6.95 -7.32 17.87
CA TRP A 401 -6.18 -8.07 18.86
C TRP A 401 -4.68 -7.80 18.71
N GLY A 402 -3.99 -7.76 19.84
CA GLY A 402 -2.54 -7.56 19.88
C GLY A 402 -2.11 -6.10 20.08
N ARG A 403 -0.80 -5.84 19.96
CA ARG A 403 -0.22 -4.50 20.15
C ARG A 403 0.75 -4.17 19.00
N PRO A 404 0.85 -2.89 18.60
CA PRO A 404 1.84 -2.46 17.63
C PRO A 404 3.26 -2.77 18.14
N ALA A 405 4.12 -3.27 17.24
CA ALA A 405 5.54 -3.45 17.52
C ALA A 405 6.32 -2.19 17.12
N SER A 406 7.50 -1.97 17.73
CA SER A 406 8.34 -0.79 17.44
C SER A 406 8.74 -0.69 15.97
N ASP A 407 8.99 -1.84 15.33
CA ASP A 407 9.62 -1.88 14.02
C ASP A 407 8.58 -2.03 12.89
N ASP A 408 7.49 -2.77 13.13
CA ASP A 408 6.44 -3.07 12.15
C ASP A 408 5.19 -2.18 12.28
N GLY A 409 5.12 -1.32 13.30
CA GLY A 409 3.95 -0.48 13.58
C GLY A 409 2.66 -1.31 13.69
N LEU A 410 1.65 -0.95 12.90
CA LEU A 410 0.34 -1.62 12.87
C LEU A 410 0.27 -2.88 11.99
N LEU A 411 1.34 -3.23 11.24
CA LEU A 411 1.30 -4.30 10.24
C LEU A 411 0.79 -5.63 10.82
N GLN A 412 1.45 -6.14 11.86
CA GLN A 412 1.10 -7.45 12.43
C GLN A 412 -0.31 -7.44 13.06
N VAL A 413 -0.75 -6.29 13.59
CA VAL A 413 -2.06 -6.13 14.22
C VAL A 413 -3.18 -6.18 13.17
N VAL A 414 -3.02 -5.45 12.07
CA VAL A 414 -4.00 -5.43 10.97
C VAL A 414 -4.03 -6.78 10.24
N ASN A 415 -2.87 -7.34 9.92
CA ASN A 415 -2.77 -8.63 9.26
C ASN A 415 -3.32 -9.76 10.16
N GLY A 416 -3.05 -9.71 11.47
CA GLY A 416 -3.63 -10.63 12.45
C GLY A 416 -5.14 -10.50 12.59
N PHE A 417 -5.67 -9.27 12.59
CA PHE A 417 -7.12 -9.03 12.59
C PHE A 417 -7.77 -9.63 11.36
N TYR A 418 -7.19 -9.42 10.17
CA TYR A 418 -7.71 -10.01 8.94
C TYR A 418 -7.82 -11.54 9.05
N ARG A 419 -6.72 -12.22 9.43
CA ARG A 419 -6.69 -13.68 9.61
C ARG A 419 -7.78 -14.15 10.60
N ALA A 420 -7.79 -13.56 11.80
CA ALA A 420 -8.74 -13.95 12.84
C ALA A 420 -10.19 -13.73 12.41
N SER A 421 -10.49 -12.55 11.86
CA SER A 421 -11.85 -12.18 11.44
C SER A 421 -12.35 -12.99 10.25
N ARG A 422 -11.47 -13.31 9.30
CA ARG A 422 -11.80 -14.14 8.14
C ARG A 422 -12.29 -15.52 8.55
N GLY A 423 -11.47 -16.29 9.28
CA GLY A 423 -11.79 -17.66 9.67
C GLY A 423 -12.89 -17.79 10.74
N THR A 424 -13.34 -16.67 11.33
CA THR A 424 -14.38 -16.63 12.37
C THR A 424 -15.55 -15.74 11.97
N PHE A 425 -15.51 -14.44 12.28
CA PHE A 425 -16.65 -13.53 12.10
C PHE A 425 -17.17 -13.49 10.67
N ALA A 426 -16.31 -13.29 9.66
CA ALA A 426 -16.72 -13.23 8.27
C ALA A 426 -17.27 -14.58 7.79
N GLN A 427 -16.53 -15.67 8.00
CA GLN A 427 -16.93 -17.02 7.60
C GLN A 427 -18.24 -17.47 8.25
N PHE A 428 -18.50 -17.06 9.49
CA PHE A 428 -19.71 -17.42 10.23
C PHE A 428 -20.84 -16.38 10.09
N GLY A 429 -20.64 -15.30 9.34
CA GLY A 429 -21.65 -14.24 9.16
C GLY A 429 -22.00 -13.50 10.44
N LEU A 430 -21.03 -13.36 11.34
CA LEU A 430 -21.15 -12.63 12.59
C LEU A 430 -20.50 -11.24 12.48
N PRO A 431 -21.06 -10.21 13.12
CA PRO A 431 -20.43 -8.89 13.15
C PRO A 431 -19.15 -8.92 13.99
N VAL A 432 -18.12 -8.22 13.55
CA VAL A 432 -16.91 -7.99 14.35
C VAL A 432 -17.18 -6.99 15.47
N PRO A 433 -16.53 -7.11 16.64
CA PRO A 433 -16.63 -6.12 17.70
C PRO A 433 -15.98 -4.79 17.30
N HIS A 434 -16.55 -3.67 17.74
CA HIS A 434 -16.04 -2.31 17.52
C HIS A 434 -15.68 -1.98 16.05
N PRO A 435 -16.60 -2.19 15.08
CA PRO A 435 -16.27 -2.10 13.65
C PRO A 435 -15.77 -0.71 13.22
N GLU A 436 -16.24 0.37 13.84
CA GLU A 436 -15.74 1.73 13.56
C GLU A 436 -14.28 1.91 13.97
N ARG A 437 -13.84 1.26 15.06
CA ARG A 437 -12.44 1.29 15.52
C ARG A 437 -11.52 0.47 14.63
N VAL A 438 -12.03 -0.63 14.07
CA VAL A 438 -11.33 -1.37 13.02
C VAL A 438 -11.06 -0.45 11.83
N VAL A 439 -12.07 0.30 11.35
CA VAL A 439 -11.90 1.27 10.26
C VAL A 439 -10.85 2.33 10.62
N ASP A 440 -10.89 2.90 11.82
CA ASP A 440 -9.89 3.89 12.26
C ASP A 440 -8.46 3.33 12.21
N THR A 441 -8.25 2.14 12.77
CA THR A 441 -6.95 1.46 12.82
C THR A 441 -6.43 1.10 11.42
N VAL A 442 -7.31 0.61 10.55
CA VAL A 442 -6.95 0.20 9.19
C VAL A 442 -6.62 1.41 8.32
N LEU A 443 -7.38 2.51 8.45
CA LEU A 443 -7.10 3.77 7.75
C LEU A 443 -5.81 4.44 8.26
N GLU A 444 -5.44 4.26 9.52
CA GLU A 444 -4.13 4.68 10.02
C GLU A 444 -3.02 3.84 9.38
N HIS A 445 -3.16 2.52 9.38
CA HIS A 445 -2.15 1.61 8.82
C HIS A 445 -1.90 1.83 7.33
N VAL A 446 -2.96 2.05 6.52
CA VAL A 446 -2.84 2.21 5.07
C VAL A 446 -2.10 3.50 4.63
N ARG A 447 -1.84 4.42 5.58
CA ARG A 447 -1.02 5.62 5.37
C ARG A 447 0.47 5.34 5.51
N ASP A 448 0.86 4.17 6.03
CA ASP A 448 2.26 3.80 6.21
C ASP A 448 2.93 3.52 4.85
N ALA A 449 3.77 4.47 4.45
CA ALA A 449 4.45 4.45 3.16
C ALA A 449 5.45 3.28 3.03
N ARG A 450 5.84 2.64 4.13
CA ARG A 450 6.71 1.45 4.11
C ARG A 450 6.04 0.26 3.44
N PHE A 451 4.70 0.17 3.50
CA PHE A 451 3.93 -0.97 3.03
C PHE A 451 2.99 -0.64 1.86
N PHE A 452 2.46 0.58 1.79
CA PHE A 452 1.39 0.93 0.86
C PHE A 452 1.79 1.87 -0.28
N ARG A 453 3.08 2.26 -0.38
CA ARG A 453 3.60 2.85 -1.61
C ARG A 453 3.48 1.84 -2.75
N THR A 454 3.13 2.30 -3.95
CA THR A 454 2.81 1.46 -5.11
C THR A 454 3.90 0.40 -5.40
N GLU A 455 5.18 0.73 -5.22
CA GLU A 455 6.32 -0.18 -5.41
C GLU A 455 6.60 -1.16 -4.25
N ARG A 456 5.97 -0.93 -3.09
CA ARG A 456 6.13 -1.74 -1.87
C ARG A 456 4.92 -2.63 -1.59
N GLN A 457 3.80 -2.40 -2.27
CA GLN A 457 2.58 -3.19 -2.11
C GLN A 457 2.83 -4.67 -2.42
N ASN A 458 2.28 -5.53 -1.57
CA ASN A 458 2.14 -6.96 -1.84
C ASN A 458 0.69 -7.38 -1.58
N ALA A 459 0.31 -8.51 -2.18
CA ALA A 459 -1.07 -9.00 -2.18
C ALA A 459 -1.58 -9.21 -0.75
N CYS A 460 -0.75 -9.71 0.17
CA CYS A 460 -1.15 -9.94 1.56
C CYS A 460 -1.50 -8.62 2.26
N ASN A 461 -0.58 -7.65 2.28
CA ASN A 461 -0.81 -6.40 3.01
C ASN A 461 -2.00 -5.62 2.45
N VAL A 462 -2.21 -5.63 1.13
CA VAL A 462 -3.35 -4.93 0.52
C VAL A 462 -4.66 -5.67 0.80
N LEU A 463 -4.67 -7.00 0.79
CA LEU A 463 -5.83 -7.80 1.16
C LEU A 463 -6.21 -7.62 2.63
N ASP A 464 -5.21 -7.55 3.50
CA ASP A 464 -5.36 -7.37 4.95
C ASP A 464 -5.90 -5.98 5.31
N VAL A 465 -5.93 -5.05 4.35
CA VAL A 465 -6.64 -3.76 4.44
C VAL A 465 -8.00 -3.82 3.73
N ALA A 466 -8.04 -4.33 2.50
CA ALA A 466 -9.24 -4.38 1.67
C ALA A 466 -10.37 -5.15 2.36
N HIS A 467 -10.06 -6.32 2.93
CA HIS A 467 -11.06 -7.15 3.57
C HIS A 467 -11.64 -6.54 4.85
N PRO A 468 -10.86 -6.04 5.83
CA PRO A 468 -11.43 -5.36 7.01
C PRO A 468 -12.29 -4.14 6.67
N LEU A 469 -11.87 -3.30 5.72
CA LEU A 469 -12.67 -2.16 5.25
C LEU A 469 -13.96 -2.63 4.60
N TRP A 470 -13.89 -3.68 3.77
CA TRP A 470 -15.06 -4.30 3.19
C TRP A 470 -15.99 -4.89 4.26
N LEU A 471 -15.49 -5.67 5.20
CA LEU A 471 -16.26 -6.34 6.25
C LEU A 471 -17.04 -5.33 7.12
N THR A 472 -16.46 -4.17 7.37
CA THR A 472 -17.01 -3.10 8.22
C THR A 472 -17.80 -2.03 7.45
N ARG A 473 -17.92 -2.14 6.11
CA ARG A 473 -18.55 -1.15 5.22
C ARG A 473 -19.98 -0.76 5.62
N HIS A 474 -20.73 -1.68 6.23
CA HIS A 474 -22.10 -1.47 6.69
C HIS A 474 -22.25 -0.38 7.76
N THR A 475 -21.16 -0.01 8.44
CA THR A 475 -21.17 1.07 9.44
C THR A 475 -21.28 2.45 8.82
N GLY A 476 -20.83 2.64 7.59
CA GLY A 476 -20.71 3.96 6.96
C GLY A 476 -19.66 4.89 7.60
N HIS A 477 -18.91 4.42 8.61
CA HIS A 477 -17.91 5.23 9.30
C HIS A 477 -16.76 5.61 8.37
N ARG A 478 -16.49 6.91 8.25
CA ARG A 478 -15.44 7.48 7.38
C ARG A 478 -15.51 6.98 5.93
N ALA A 479 -16.74 6.77 5.43
CA ALA A 479 -16.99 6.20 4.11
C ALA A 479 -16.20 6.89 2.99
N ASP A 480 -16.13 8.22 2.98
CA ASP A 480 -15.38 8.96 1.95
C ASP A 480 -13.89 8.58 1.90
N GLU A 481 -13.25 8.44 3.07
CA GLU A 481 -11.83 8.04 3.16
C GLU A 481 -11.64 6.57 2.76
N VAL A 482 -12.59 5.69 3.12
CA VAL A 482 -12.58 4.29 2.71
C VAL A 482 -12.69 4.17 1.19
N LEU A 483 -13.59 4.92 0.56
CA LEU A 483 -13.77 4.94 -0.89
C LEU A 483 -12.55 5.53 -1.61
N GLU A 484 -11.89 6.54 -1.03
CA GLU A 484 -10.65 7.11 -1.56
C GLU A 484 -9.51 6.07 -1.54
N VAL A 485 -9.33 5.39 -0.41
CA VAL A 485 -8.35 4.30 -0.26
C VAL A 485 -8.66 3.15 -1.22
N ALA A 486 -9.93 2.75 -1.32
CA ALA A 486 -10.36 1.67 -2.20
C ALA A 486 -10.05 1.99 -3.66
N ARG A 487 -10.38 3.21 -4.10
CA ARG A 487 -10.08 3.70 -5.45
C ARG A 487 -8.58 3.66 -5.73
N ARG A 488 -7.76 4.22 -4.84
CA ARG A 488 -6.30 4.23 -4.99
C ARG A 488 -5.71 2.82 -5.12
N LEU A 489 -6.04 1.94 -4.17
CA LEU A 489 -5.50 0.58 -4.14
C LEU A 489 -5.99 -0.26 -5.32
N LEU A 490 -7.25 -0.10 -5.75
CA LEU A 490 -7.78 -0.83 -6.90
C LEU A 490 -7.07 -0.39 -8.18
N THR A 491 -6.95 0.91 -8.36
CA THR A 491 -6.25 1.52 -9.48
C THR A 491 -4.79 1.05 -9.56
N ASP A 492 -4.10 0.92 -8.43
CA ASP A 492 -2.76 0.33 -8.36
C ASP A 492 -2.78 -1.15 -8.75
N ALA A 493 -3.65 -1.95 -8.13
CA ALA A 493 -3.77 -3.39 -8.34
C ALA A 493 -4.01 -3.78 -9.80
N LEU A 494 -4.87 -3.04 -10.51
CA LEU A 494 -5.14 -3.27 -11.94
C LEU A 494 -3.88 -3.16 -12.81
N GLY A 495 -2.89 -2.37 -12.40
CA GLY A 495 -1.63 -2.23 -13.12
C GLY A 495 -0.56 -3.28 -12.78
N HIS A 496 -0.83 -4.19 -11.84
CA HIS A 496 0.14 -5.21 -11.41
C HIS A 496 0.10 -6.48 -12.28
N TRP A 497 -0.88 -6.59 -13.18
CA TRP A 497 -1.04 -7.75 -14.06
C TRP A 497 0.15 -7.88 -15.01
N THR A 498 0.73 -9.09 -15.08
CA THR A 498 1.75 -9.42 -16.07
C THR A 498 1.13 -10.27 -17.18
N ASP A 499 1.21 -9.76 -18.40
CA ASP A 499 0.60 -10.34 -19.59
C ASP A 499 0.93 -11.83 -19.75
N GLY A 500 -0.11 -12.67 -19.83
CA GLY A 500 -0.01 -14.11 -19.99
C GLY A 500 0.58 -14.89 -18.80
N ALA A 501 0.91 -14.20 -17.69
CA ALA A 501 1.61 -14.81 -16.56
C ALA A 501 0.90 -14.63 -15.20
N GLY A 502 -0.06 -13.71 -15.11
CA GLY A 502 -0.82 -13.44 -13.88
C GLY A 502 -0.17 -12.37 -13.02
N PHE A 503 -0.35 -12.47 -11.70
CA PHE A 503 0.23 -11.52 -10.74
C PHE A 503 1.42 -12.10 -9.97
N GLY A 504 2.40 -11.26 -9.68
CA GLY A 504 3.38 -11.52 -8.62
C GLY A 504 2.78 -11.31 -7.24
N PHE A 505 3.37 -11.92 -6.21
CA PHE A 505 2.94 -11.68 -4.83
C PHE A 505 3.19 -10.21 -4.41
N GLN A 506 4.30 -9.63 -4.85
CA GLN A 506 4.62 -8.20 -4.71
C GLN A 506 4.40 -7.49 -6.05
N ALA A 507 3.94 -6.23 -5.99
CA ALA A 507 3.74 -5.37 -7.14
C ALA A 507 5.01 -5.25 -8.00
N PRO A 508 4.91 -5.32 -9.34
CA PRO A 508 6.05 -5.16 -10.22
C PRO A 508 6.56 -3.71 -10.20
N HIS A 509 7.87 -3.52 -9.98
CA HIS A 509 8.50 -2.20 -10.04
C HIS A 509 9.96 -2.30 -10.49
N PRO A 510 10.53 -1.30 -11.20
CA PRO A 510 11.92 -1.32 -11.64
C PRO A 510 12.93 -1.58 -10.51
N THR A 511 12.69 -1.07 -9.31
CA THR A 511 13.60 -1.24 -8.15
C THR A 511 13.47 -2.59 -7.44
N THR A 512 12.41 -3.35 -7.70
CA THR A 512 12.14 -4.68 -7.13
C THR A 512 12.16 -5.77 -8.21
N THR A 513 12.56 -5.41 -9.43
CA THR A 513 12.67 -6.31 -10.57
C THR A 513 13.72 -7.37 -10.27
N GLY A 514 13.32 -8.64 -10.37
CA GLY A 514 14.19 -9.79 -10.08
C GLY A 514 14.06 -10.38 -8.66
N LEU A 515 13.29 -9.75 -7.76
CA LEU A 515 12.94 -10.40 -6.50
C LEU A 515 12.00 -11.60 -6.75
N PRO A 516 12.17 -12.73 -6.03
CA PRO A 516 11.27 -13.87 -6.16
C PRO A 516 9.79 -13.51 -5.96
N ALA A 517 9.49 -12.54 -5.09
CA ALA A 517 8.11 -12.11 -4.81
C ALA A 517 7.45 -11.33 -5.96
N THR A 518 8.21 -10.71 -6.87
CA THR A 518 7.65 -9.94 -8.00
C THR A 518 7.40 -10.81 -9.24
N ALA A 519 7.92 -12.03 -9.27
CA ALA A 519 7.69 -12.96 -10.36
C ALA A 519 6.24 -13.50 -10.31
N PRO A 520 5.50 -13.50 -11.43
CA PRO A 520 4.11 -13.96 -11.46
C PRO A 520 3.94 -15.45 -11.15
N GLY A 521 2.97 -15.75 -10.29
CA GLY A 521 2.61 -17.08 -9.84
C GLY A 521 1.14 -17.21 -9.42
N LEU A 522 0.71 -18.42 -9.11
CA LEU A 522 -0.66 -18.73 -8.71
C LEU A 522 -1.03 -18.05 -7.39
N GLN A 523 -0.14 -18.05 -6.41
CA GLN A 523 -0.38 -17.42 -5.11
C GLN A 523 -0.65 -15.92 -5.25
N GLY A 524 0.16 -15.20 -6.03
CA GLY A 524 -0.07 -13.79 -6.28
C GLY A 524 -1.38 -13.56 -7.03
N THR A 525 -1.66 -14.42 -8.01
CA THR A 525 -2.83 -14.30 -8.88
C THR A 525 -4.15 -14.48 -8.13
N GLU A 526 -4.28 -15.54 -7.34
CA GLU A 526 -5.46 -15.80 -6.51
C GLU A 526 -5.73 -14.62 -5.56
N MET A 527 -4.70 -14.19 -4.81
CA MET A 527 -4.84 -13.13 -3.82
C MET A 527 -5.20 -11.77 -4.44
N TRP A 528 -4.54 -11.37 -5.54
CA TRP A 528 -4.83 -10.08 -6.19
C TRP A 528 -6.21 -10.04 -6.85
N LEU A 529 -6.71 -11.16 -7.39
CA LEU A 529 -8.09 -11.23 -7.90
C LEU A 529 -9.10 -11.02 -6.77
N ALA A 530 -8.86 -11.61 -5.59
CA ALA A 530 -9.70 -11.36 -4.41
C ALA A 530 -9.63 -9.89 -3.94
N VAL A 531 -8.43 -9.31 -3.88
CA VAL A 531 -8.22 -7.89 -3.56
C VAL A 531 -9.02 -6.98 -4.50
N ILE A 532 -8.88 -7.20 -5.82
CA ILE A 532 -9.54 -6.39 -6.85
C ILE A 532 -11.06 -6.47 -6.68
N TRP A 533 -11.60 -7.66 -6.42
CA TRP A 533 -13.03 -7.82 -6.17
C TRP A 533 -13.51 -7.04 -4.94
N LEU A 534 -12.83 -7.17 -3.80
CA LEU A 534 -13.21 -6.49 -2.55
C LEU A 534 -13.18 -4.97 -2.69
N LEU A 535 -12.14 -4.44 -3.34
CA LEU A 535 -12.00 -3.00 -3.58
C LEU A 535 -13.02 -2.50 -4.61
N ALA A 536 -13.32 -3.29 -5.64
CA ALA A 536 -14.37 -2.95 -6.60
C ALA A 536 -15.76 -2.96 -5.94
N ASP A 537 -16.05 -3.91 -5.05
CA ASP A 537 -17.33 -3.98 -4.33
C ASP A 537 -17.52 -2.80 -3.37
N LEU A 538 -16.46 -2.38 -2.67
CA LEU A 538 -16.47 -1.15 -1.86
C LEU A 538 -16.88 0.08 -2.70
N LEU A 539 -16.51 0.12 -3.98
CA LEU A 539 -16.84 1.19 -4.91
C LEU A 539 -18.17 0.99 -5.67
N GLY A 540 -18.87 -0.14 -5.44
CA GLY A 540 -20.08 -0.50 -6.19
C GLY A 540 -19.82 -0.91 -7.64
N LEU A 541 -18.65 -1.44 -7.95
CA LEU A 541 -18.18 -1.76 -9.30
C LEU A 541 -17.91 -3.26 -9.54
N ALA A 542 -18.12 -4.12 -8.54
CA ALA A 542 -17.78 -5.54 -8.61
C ALA A 542 -18.45 -6.31 -9.76
N ASP A 543 -19.66 -5.92 -10.17
CA ASP A 543 -20.38 -6.54 -11.29
C ASP A 543 -19.61 -6.47 -12.62
N THR A 544 -18.72 -5.48 -12.77
CA THR A 544 -17.86 -5.32 -13.95
C THR A 544 -16.87 -6.48 -14.11
N LEU A 545 -16.48 -7.11 -13.00
CA LEU A 545 -15.43 -8.15 -12.98
C LEU A 545 -15.91 -9.50 -13.53
N ARG A 546 -17.21 -9.75 -13.61
CA ARG A 546 -17.79 -11.03 -14.08
C ARG A 546 -17.30 -12.28 -13.34
N TYR A 547 -16.61 -12.11 -12.22
CA TYR A 547 -16.23 -13.17 -11.29
C TYR A 547 -16.51 -12.73 -9.86
N ARG A 548 -16.55 -13.71 -8.95
CA ARG A 548 -16.69 -13.48 -7.52
C ARG A 548 -15.88 -14.52 -6.73
N PRO A 549 -15.01 -14.10 -5.79
CA PRO A 549 -14.26 -15.04 -4.96
C PRO A 549 -15.19 -15.96 -4.15
N ARG A 550 -14.95 -17.27 -4.23
CA ARG A 550 -15.70 -18.29 -3.49
C ARG A 550 -14.81 -19.19 -2.63
N GLY A 551 -13.50 -19.09 -2.79
CA GLY A 551 -12.50 -19.86 -2.07
C GLY A 551 -12.04 -19.19 -0.78
N VAL A 552 -10.74 -19.26 -0.50
CA VAL A 552 -10.10 -18.84 0.75
C VAL A 552 -10.38 -17.36 1.11
N HIS A 553 -10.60 -16.51 0.12
CA HIS A 553 -10.84 -15.06 0.29
C HIS A 553 -12.27 -14.61 -0.05
N ARG A 554 -13.24 -15.52 0.06
CA ARG A 554 -14.65 -15.23 -0.23
C ARG A 554 -15.24 -14.11 0.64
N PRO A 555 -16.16 -13.30 0.09
CA PRO A 555 -16.81 -12.23 0.84
C PRO A 555 -18.01 -12.72 1.68
N GLU A 556 -18.77 -13.71 1.21
CA GLU A 556 -19.95 -14.17 1.95
C GLU A 556 -19.61 -15.21 3.01
N PRO A 557 -20.45 -15.31 4.06
CA PRO A 557 -20.36 -16.40 5.02
C PRO A 557 -20.34 -17.76 4.31
N ALA A 558 -19.51 -18.67 4.82
CA ALA A 558 -19.45 -20.05 4.32
C ALA A 558 -20.59 -20.92 4.88
N ILE A 559 -21.40 -20.39 5.80
CA ILE A 559 -22.60 -21.06 6.31
C ILE A 559 -23.66 -21.05 5.19
N ARG A 560 -23.95 -22.21 4.59
CA ARG A 560 -25.20 -22.38 3.84
C ARG A 560 -26.36 -22.40 4.84
N ALA A 561 -27.40 -21.61 4.54
CA ALA A 561 -28.68 -21.62 5.25
C ALA A 561 -29.35 -23.01 5.19
#